data_AF-H1LHM1-F1
#
_entry.id   AF-H1LHM1-F1
#
_cell.length_a   1.000
_cell.length_b   1.000
_cell.length_c   1.000
_cell.angle_alpha   90.00
_cell.angle_beta   90.00
_cell.angle_gamma   90.00
#
_symmetry.space_group_name_H-M   'P 1'
#
loop_
_entity.id
_entity.type
_entity.pdbx_description
1 polymer ?
#
loop_
_entity_poly.entity_id
_entity_poly.type
_entity_poly.pdbx_seq_one_letter_code
_entity_poly.pdbx_strand_id
1 'polypeptide(L)'
;MAIAASFFFGPEWPTIYAHTLDTVQDKRFTETAGAIVVMAIVGGAVIPAIQGVVSDMTGSMQTSFIVPTLCYVIVTIYFFFEYRYDLAHPEQIEQNQ
;
A
#
# COMPACT_ATOMS: atom_id res chain seq x y z
N MET A 1 -10.54 -21.38 -2.59
CA MET A 1 -9.73 -20.43 -1.80
C MET A 1 -8.94 -19.46 -2.69
N ALA A 2 -8.17 -19.92 -3.68
CA ALA A 2 -7.37 -19.03 -4.54
C ALA A 2 -8.21 -17.96 -5.28
N ILE A 3 -9.37 -18.32 -5.86
CA ILE A 3 -10.25 -17.36 -6.56
C ILE A 3 -10.74 -16.25 -5.63
N ALA A 4 -11.11 -16.61 -4.39
CA ALA A 4 -11.53 -15.62 -3.39
C ALA A 4 -10.35 -14.71 -3.00
N ALA A 5 -9.18 -15.26 -2.70
CA ALA A 5 -8.01 -14.46 -2.36
C ALA A 5 -7.60 -13.51 -3.49
N SER A 6 -7.55 -13.98 -4.74
CA SER A 6 -7.25 -13.14 -5.90
C SER A 6 -8.30 -12.04 -6.13
N PHE A 7 -9.56 -12.30 -5.78
CA PHE A 7 -10.61 -11.27 -5.86
C PHE A 7 -10.42 -10.15 -4.83
N PHE A 8 -10.02 -10.47 -3.59
CA PHE A 8 -9.79 -9.47 -2.56
C PHE A 8 -8.49 -8.69 -2.72
N PHE A 9 -7.41 -9.35 -3.16
CA PHE A 9 -6.09 -8.71 -3.36
C PHE A 9 -5.95 -8.03 -4.73
N GLY A 10 -6.79 -8.39 -5.71
CA GLY A 10 -6.78 -7.75 -7.04
C GLY A 10 -6.95 -6.22 -7.02
N PRO A 11 -7.95 -5.67 -6.31
CA PRO A 11 -8.20 -4.22 -6.30
C PRO A 11 -7.30 -3.41 -5.36
N GLU A 12 -6.56 -4.05 -4.46
CA GLU A 12 -5.62 -3.41 -3.51
C GLU A 12 -4.73 -2.37 -4.20
N TRP A 13 -3.97 -2.81 -5.19
CA TRP A 13 -3.01 -1.97 -5.92
C TRP A 13 -3.68 -0.83 -6.70
N PRO A 14 -4.70 -1.07 -7.56
CA PRO A 14 -5.36 0.02 -8.28
C PRO A 14 -6.09 1.00 -7.36
N THR A 15 -6.61 0.56 -6.21
CA THR A 15 -7.22 1.48 -5.22
C THR A 15 -6.17 2.42 -4.60
N ILE A 16 -5.00 1.91 -4.20
CA ILE A 16 -3.92 2.75 -3.64
C ILE A 16 -3.41 3.73 -4.70
N TYR A 17 -3.21 3.25 -5.94
CA TYR A 17 -2.75 4.08 -7.04
C TYR A 17 -3.75 5.18 -7.39
N ALA A 18 -5.04 4.85 -7.53
CA ALA A 18 -6.08 5.82 -7.79
C ALA A 18 -6.20 6.85 -6.67
N HIS A 19 -6.18 6.41 -5.41
CA HIS A 19 -6.27 7.32 -4.27
C HIS A 19 -5.08 8.28 -4.19
N THR A 20 -3.85 7.80 -4.42
CA THR A 20 -2.65 8.67 -4.45
C THR A 20 -2.69 9.66 -5.61
N LEU A 21 -3.37 9.30 -6.71
CA LEU A 21 -3.51 10.17 -7.86
C LEU A 21 -4.58 11.23 -7.64
N ASP A 22 -5.68 10.84 -6.98
CA ASP A 22 -6.77 11.72 -6.61
C ASP A 22 -6.28 12.76 -5.58
N THR A 23 -5.44 12.44 -4.60
CA THR A 23 -4.95 13.45 -3.64
C THR A 23 -4.11 14.60 -4.24
N VAL A 24 -3.78 14.54 -5.53
CA VAL A 24 -3.01 15.57 -6.22
C VAL A 24 -3.93 16.58 -6.92
N GLN A 25 -4.12 17.74 -6.27
CA GLN A 25 -5.01 18.82 -6.73
C GLN A 25 -4.65 19.44 -8.10
N ASP A 26 -3.40 19.34 -8.55
CA ASP A 26 -2.93 19.93 -9.81
C ASP A 26 -2.61 18.83 -10.83
N LYS A 27 -3.44 18.76 -11.89
CA LYS A 27 -3.38 17.75 -12.96
C LYS A 27 -2.02 17.65 -13.67
N ARG A 28 -1.17 18.67 -13.54
CA ARG A 28 0.21 18.66 -14.10
C ARG A 28 1.16 17.78 -13.29
N PHE A 29 0.90 17.59 -12.00
CA PHE A 29 1.73 16.76 -11.12
C PHE A 29 1.22 15.34 -10.98
N THR A 30 0.03 15.03 -11.50
CA THR A 30 -0.56 13.69 -11.57
C THR A 30 0.39 12.66 -12.21
N GLU A 31 1.03 12.98 -13.34
CA GLU A 31 2.03 12.08 -13.95
C GLU A 31 3.27 11.86 -13.06
N THR A 32 3.71 12.91 -12.37
CA THR A 32 4.87 12.82 -11.48
C THR A 32 4.54 12.04 -10.21
N ALA A 33 3.35 12.21 -9.65
CA ALA A 33 2.88 11.45 -8.50
C ALA A 33 2.76 9.96 -8.83
N GLY A 34 2.18 9.61 -9.98
CA GLY A 34 2.16 8.23 -10.47
C GLY A 34 3.58 7.64 -10.62
N ALA A 35 4.52 8.42 -11.17
CA ALA A 35 5.92 7.99 -11.29
C ALA A 35 6.59 7.77 -9.92
N ILE A 36 6.34 8.63 -8.94
CA ILE A 36 6.87 8.49 -7.57
C ILE A 36 6.32 7.23 -6.91
N VAL A 37 5.02 6.95 -7.04
CA VAL A 37 4.39 5.73 -6.50
C VAL A 37 5.06 4.50 -7.09
N VAL A 38 5.28 4.45 -8.41
CA VAL A 38 5.94 3.31 -9.07
C VAL A 38 7.40 3.16 -8.63
N MET A 39 8.14 4.26 -8.48
CA MET A 39 9.51 4.21 -7.95
C MET A 39 9.56 3.72 -6.50
N ALA A 40 8.56 4.04 -5.67
CA ALA A 40 8.48 3.56 -4.29
C ALA A 40 8.31 2.03 -4.21
N ILE A 41 7.63 1.40 -5.16
CA ILE A 41 7.51 -0.08 -5.23
C ILE A 41 8.88 -0.72 -5.39
N VAL A 42 9.73 -0.15 -6.24
CA VAL A 42 11.09 -0.66 -6.49
C VAL A 42 11.90 -0.64 -5.19
N GLY A 43 11.73 0.41 -4.36
CA GLY A 43 12.31 0.47 -3.02
C GLY A 43 11.71 -0.56 -2.05
N GLY A 44 10.44 -0.92 -2.22
CA GLY A 44 9.73 -1.93 -1.43
C GLY A 44 10.21 -3.38 -1.63
N ALA A 45 11.01 -3.66 -2.66
CA ALA A 45 11.60 -4.98 -2.92
C ALA A 45 12.53 -5.46 -1.79
N VAL A 46 12.92 -4.56 -0.88
CA VAL A 46 13.65 -4.89 0.35
C VAL A 46 12.84 -5.80 1.28
N ILE A 47 11.51 -5.62 1.36
CA ILE A 47 10.66 -6.43 2.27
C ILE A 47 10.60 -7.91 1.82
N PRO A 48 10.34 -8.25 0.53
CA PRO A 48 10.45 -9.61 0.03
C PRO A 48 11.85 -10.22 0.20
N ALA A 49 12.90 -9.43 0.03
CA ALA A 49 14.28 -9.89 0.22
C ALA A 49 14.55 -10.28 1.69
N ILE A 50 14.08 -9.47 2.65
CA ILE A 50 14.16 -9.80 4.08
C ILE A 50 13.32 -11.05 4.38
N GLN A 51 12.10 -11.15 3.83
CA GLN A 51 11.26 -12.33 4.01
C GLN A 51 11.94 -13.60 3.47
N GLY A 52 12.62 -13.52 2.32
CA GLY A 52 13.38 -14.63 1.75
C GLY A 52 14.50 -15.10 2.67
N VAL A 53 15.32 -14.17 3.16
CA VAL A 53 16.42 -14.48 4.10
C VAL A 53 15.90 -15.07 5.41
N VAL A 54 14.81 -14.52 5.96
CA VAL A 54 14.17 -15.05 7.20
C VAL A 54 13.61 -16.45 6.97
N SER A 55 13.07 -16.72 5.77
CA SER A 55 12.59 -18.05 5.38
C SER A 55 13.72 -19.07 5.30
N ASP A 56 14.87 -18.67 4.75
CA ASP A 56 16.04 -19.53 4.59
C ASP A 56 16.70 -19.85 5.95
N MET A 57 16.71 -18.91 6.89
CA MET A 57 17.30 -19.14 8.22
C MET A 57 16.43 -19.97 9.17
N THR A 58 15.10 -19.92 9.01
CA THR A 58 14.17 -20.56 9.96
C THR A 58 13.78 -21.99 9.55
N GLY A 59 14.00 -22.37 8.29
CA GLY A 59 13.74 -23.73 7.79
C GLY A 59 12.26 -24.17 7.82
N SER A 60 11.32 -23.27 8.13
CA SER A 60 9.89 -23.51 8.18
C SER A 60 9.11 -22.42 7.47
N MET A 61 8.37 -22.79 6.42
CA MET A 61 7.54 -21.90 5.59
C MET A 61 6.48 -21.13 6.39
N GLN A 62 6.08 -21.65 7.57
CA GLN A 62 4.99 -21.09 8.36
C GLN A 62 5.36 -19.78 9.07
N THR A 63 6.61 -19.65 9.54
CA THR A 63 7.05 -18.41 10.22
C THR A 63 7.24 -17.26 9.24
N SER A 64 7.48 -17.55 7.96
CA SER A 64 7.58 -16.54 6.91
C SER A 64 6.26 -15.78 6.66
N PHE A 65 5.11 -16.32 7.09
CA PHE A 65 3.83 -15.61 7.02
C PHE A 65 3.70 -14.48 8.05
N ILE A 66 4.55 -14.41 9.07
CA ILE A 66 4.50 -13.32 10.06
C ILE A 66 4.85 -11.97 9.42
N VAL A 67 5.77 -11.98 8.45
CA VAL A 67 6.28 -10.79 7.74
C VAL A 67 5.18 -10.12 6.90
N PRO A 68 4.46 -10.82 6.00
CA PRO A 68 3.38 -10.22 5.25
C PRO A 68 2.20 -9.85 6.16
N THR A 69 1.90 -10.60 7.23
CA THR A 69 0.88 -10.20 8.20
C THR A 69 1.23 -8.88 8.89
N LEU A 70 2.48 -8.68 9.31
CA LEU A 70 2.94 -7.41 9.89
C LEU A 70 2.85 -6.25 8.90
N CYS A 71 3.21 -6.49 7.62
CA CYS A 71 3.08 -5.48 6.57
C CYS A 71 1.61 -5.01 6.42
N TYR A 72 0.67 -5.95 6.36
CA TYR A 72 -0.76 -5.63 6.29
C TYR A 72 -1.27 -4.88 7.53
N VAL A 73 -0.77 -5.18 8.73
CA VAL A 73 -1.12 -4.45 9.94
C VAL A 73 -0.65 -3.00 9.86
N ILE A 74 0.58 -2.75 9.37
CA ILE A 74 1.10 -1.38 9.20
C ILE A 74 0.26 -0.61 8.18
N VAL A 75 -0.07 -1.21 7.04
CA VAL A 75 -0.95 -0.61 6.03
C VAL A 75 -2.32 -0.29 6.61
N THR A 76 -2.89 -1.21 7.40
CA THR A 76 -4.18 -1.00 8.06
C THR A 76 -4.14 0.17 9.05
N ILE A 77 -3.07 0.27 9.84
CA ILE A 77 -2.88 1.40 10.77
C ILE A 77 -2.75 2.71 10.01
N TYR A 78 -1.95 2.73 8.93
CA TYR A 78 -1.80 3.91 8.08
C TYR A 78 -3.15 4.36 7.51
N PHE A 79 -3.92 3.43 6.93
CA PHE A 79 -5.26 3.71 6.40
C PHE A 79 -6.23 4.21 7.48
N PHE A 80 -6.15 3.66 8.70
CA PHE A 80 -6.99 4.09 9.82
C PHE A 80 -6.60 5.48 10.33
N PHE A 81 -5.31 5.82 10.32
CA PHE A 81 -4.83 7.16 10.64
C PHE A 81 -5.21 8.17 9.56
N GLU A 82 -5.05 7.81 8.29
CA GLU A 82 -5.43 8.63 7.12
C GLU A 82 -6.93 8.92 7.15
N TYR A 83 -7.76 7.90 7.37
CA TYR A 83 -9.21 8.07 7.54
C TYR A 83 -9.56 9.04 8.66
N ARG A 84 -8.83 9.00 9.78
CA ARG A 84 -9.02 9.96 10.87
C ARG A 84 -8.49 11.35 10.55
N TYR A 85 -7.51 11.48 9.68
CA TYR A 85 -6.93 12.74 9.23
C TYR A 85 -7.85 13.45 8.22
N ASP A 86 -8.45 12.70 7.30
CA ASP A 86 -9.51 13.16 6.38
C ASP A 86 -10.73 13.70 7.14
N LEU A 87 -11.14 13.02 8.21
CA LEU A 87 -12.21 13.48 9.09
C LEU A 87 -11.88 14.78 9.85
N ALA A 88 -10.59 15.08 10.05
CA ALA A 88 -10.13 16.26 10.76
C ALA A 88 -9.90 17.48 9.85
N HIS A 89 -9.71 17.29 8.53
CA HIS A 89 -9.46 18.36 7.55
C HIS A 89 -10.39 18.25 6.31
N PRO A 90 -11.70 18.49 6.46
CA PRO A 90 -12.66 18.35 5.36
C PRO A 90 -12.49 19.36 4.21
N GLU A 91 -11.69 20.42 4.38
CA GLU A 91 -11.49 21.48 3.39
C GLU A 91 -10.72 21.01 2.13
N GLN A 92 -9.83 20.02 2.26
CA GLN A 92 -8.99 19.57 1.13
C GLN A 92 -9.74 18.64 0.15
N ILE A 93 -10.84 18.02 0.61
CA ILE A 93 -11.71 17.15 -0.19
C ILE A 93 -12.57 17.97 -1.16
N GLU A 94 -13.01 19.18 -0.77
CA GLU A 94 -13.86 20.05 -1.60
C GLU A 94 -13.07 20.76 -2.72
N GLN A 95 -11.78 21.06 -2.50
CA GLN A 95 -10.92 21.69 -3.51
C GLN A 95 -10.42 20.73 -4.60
N ASN A 96 -10.53 19.42 -4.36
CA ASN A 96 -10.05 18.38 -5.25
C ASN A 96 -11.17 17.65 -6.03
N GLN A 97 -12.42 18.04 -5.80
CA GLN A 97 -13.59 17.51 -6.50
C GLN A 97 -13.97 18.30 -7.76
#